data_AF-A0A8C7KVP6-F1
#
_entry.id   AF-A0A8C7KVP6-F1
#
_cell.length_a   1.000
_cell.length_b   1.000
_cell.length_c   1.000
_cell.angle_alpha   90.00
_cell.angle_beta   90.00
_cell.angle_gamma   90.00
#
_symmetry.space_group_name_H-M   'P 1'
#
loop_
_entity.id
_entity.type
_entity.pdbx_description
1 polymer ?
#
loop_
_entity_poly.entity_id
_entity_poly.type
_entity_poly.pdbx_seq_one_letter_code
_entity_poly.pdbx_strand_id
1 'polypeptide(L)'
;MNQTSGFIFTGLHEECKLFNMETAVDKLEAMFQKAEADMEYMEKRLRLEFLTSAPENGAAEENPVKLLENLSAIKVRHAALCTQVQEIAAEQKQSMDSIRAHLDTTVQLVQQLQQTADIEIPPLTKMEQESADFLGLSVNQNTAEVRPFARAKMSLHTGAERTEKLFLTDVIPWNTIYAIVCALLLIVQFYVSCHSEKYKA
;
A
#
# COMPACT_ATOMS: atom_id res chain seq x y z
N MET A 1 -88.82 -63.97 33.76
CA MET A 1 -87.64 -64.15 34.65
C MET A 1 -86.49 -64.56 33.74
N ASN A 2 -85.36 -63.89 33.63
CA ASN A 2 -84.83 -62.75 34.36
C ASN A 2 -83.88 -61.97 33.45
N GLN A 3 -83.81 -60.68 33.70
CA GLN A 3 -83.03 -59.66 33.01
C GLN A 3 -81.69 -59.50 33.75
N THR A 4 -80.55 -59.68 33.08
CA THR A 4 -79.23 -59.31 33.62
C THR A 4 -78.32 -58.92 32.46
N SER A 5 -78.51 -57.71 31.93
CA SER A 5 -77.58 -56.57 32.06
C SER A 5 -76.18 -56.86 31.53
N GLY A 6 -75.92 -56.39 30.30
CA GLY A 6 -74.57 -56.16 29.84
C GLY A 6 -73.88 -55.13 30.74
N PHE A 7 -72.84 -55.56 31.44
CA PHE A 7 -71.83 -54.65 31.97
C PHE A 7 -70.72 -54.55 30.92
N ILE A 8 -70.72 -53.43 30.22
CA ILE A 8 -69.64 -53.04 29.32
C ILE A 8 -68.41 -52.76 30.18
N PHE A 9 -67.42 -53.65 30.10
CA PHE A 9 -66.09 -53.45 30.68
C PHE A 9 -65.22 -52.65 29.70
N THR A 10 -65.58 -51.40 29.46
CA THR A 10 -64.76 -50.47 28.66
C THR A 10 -63.68 -49.77 29.48
N GLY A 11 -63.68 -49.89 30.82
CA GLY A 11 -62.72 -49.22 31.71
C GLY A 11 -61.29 -49.73 31.61
N LEU A 12 -61.09 -51.05 31.45
CA LEU A 12 -59.74 -51.64 31.50
C LEU A 12 -58.92 -51.42 30.23
N HIS A 13 -59.56 -51.12 29.11
CA HIS A 13 -58.88 -50.82 27.85
C HIS A 13 -58.26 -49.42 27.84
N GLU A 14 -58.85 -48.44 28.53
CA GLU A 14 -58.26 -47.10 28.65
C GLU A 14 -57.17 -47.05 29.73
N GLU A 15 -57.33 -47.77 30.85
CA GLU A 15 -56.29 -47.90 31.89
C GLU A 15 -55.03 -48.59 31.36
N CYS A 16 -55.16 -49.65 30.53
CA CYS A 16 -54.01 -50.27 29.86
C CYS A 16 -53.30 -49.31 28.89
N LYS A 17 -54.04 -48.41 28.21
CA LYS A 17 -53.44 -47.41 27.31
C LYS A 17 -52.76 -46.29 28.07
N LEU A 18 -53.34 -45.86 29.19
CA LEU A 18 -52.78 -44.82 30.07
C LEU A 18 -51.45 -45.29 30.67
N PHE A 19 -51.40 -46.53 31.20
CA PHE A 19 -50.19 -47.12 31.76
C PHE A 19 -49.07 -47.30 30.70
N ASN A 20 -49.44 -47.65 29.46
CA ASN A 20 -48.49 -47.77 28.35
C ASN A 20 -47.92 -46.41 27.90
N MET A 21 -48.73 -45.35 27.94
CA MET A 21 -48.28 -43.99 27.59
C MET A 21 -47.44 -43.38 28.72
N GLU A 22 -47.85 -43.56 29.98
CA GLU A 22 -47.09 -43.14 31.17
C GLU A 22 -45.70 -43.78 31.17
N THR A 23 -45.62 -45.10 30.97
CA THR A 23 -44.33 -45.81 30.85
C THR A 23 -43.47 -45.29 29.70
N ALA A 24 -44.09 -44.93 28.56
CA ALA A 24 -43.36 -44.39 27.41
C ALA A 24 -42.85 -42.96 27.68
N VAL A 25 -43.62 -42.14 28.39
CA VAL A 25 -43.23 -40.79 28.81
C VAL A 25 -42.12 -40.85 29.85
N ASP A 26 -42.22 -41.71 30.86
CA ASP A 26 -41.18 -41.91 31.88
C ASP A 26 -39.86 -42.35 31.24
N LYS A 27 -39.94 -43.27 30.26
CA LYS A 27 -38.76 -43.70 29.49
C LYS A 27 -38.16 -42.55 28.67
N LEU A 28 -39.00 -41.72 28.06
CA LEU A 28 -38.54 -40.57 27.29
C LEU A 28 -37.92 -39.51 28.20
N GLU A 29 -38.53 -39.23 29.35
CA GLU A 29 -37.98 -38.35 30.38
C GLU A 29 -36.63 -38.85 30.88
N ALA A 30 -36.50 -40.14 31.19
CA ALA A 30 -35.24 -40.75 31.57
C ALA A 30 -34.17 -40.63 30.46
N MET A 31 -34.57 -40.77 29.18
CA MET A 31 -33.66 -40.55 28.06
C MET A 31 -33.21 -39.09 27.93
N PHE A 32 -34.11 -38.13 28.15
CA PHE A 32 -33.76 -36.71 28.16
C PHE A 32 -32.85 -36.35 29.34
N GLN A 33 -33.20 -36.79 30.56
CA GLN A 33 -32.36 -36.59 31.75
C GLN A 33 -30.97 -37.19 31.56
N LYS A 34 -30.88 -38.38 30.96
CA LYS A 34 -29.59 -39.00 30.63
C LYS A 34 -28.84 -38.19 29.57
N ALA A 35 -29.48 -37.75 28.50
CA ALA A 35 -28.83 -36.96 27.44
C ALA A 35 -28.32 -35.61 27.98
N GLU A 36 -29.08 -34.96 28.88
CA GLU A 36 -28.68 -33.74 29.56
C GLU A 36 -27.46 -33.97 30.46
N ALA A 37 -27.49 -35.02 31.28
CA ALA A 37 -26.36 -35.41 32.13
C ALA A 37 -25.10 -35.78 31.31
N ASP A 38 -25.28 -36.49 30.20
CA ASP A 38 -24.18 -36.86 29.29
C ASP A 38 -23.55 -35.60 28.65
N MET A 39 -24.36 -34.61 28.26
CA MET A 39 -23.87 -33.32 27.74
C MET A 39 -23.11 -32.52 28.80
N GLU A 40 -23.65 -32.41 30.01
CA GLU A 40 -23.01 -31.70 31.12
C GLU A 40 -21.67 -32.36 31.50
N TYR A 41 -21.61 -33.70 31.49
CA TYR A 41 -20.37 -34.43 31.71
C TYR A 41 -19.33 -34.13 30.62
N MET A 42 -19.72 -34.13 29.35
CA MET A 42 -18.81 -33.80 28.24
C MET A 42 -18.28 -32.36 28.36
N GLU A 43 -19.14 -31.40 28.68
CA GLU A 43 -18.74 -30.00 28.85
C GLU A 43 -17.73 -29.84 30.00
N LYS A 44 -17.99 -30.47 31.15
CA LYS A 44 -17.07 -30.45 32.30
C LYS A 44 -15.73 -31.10 31.97
N ARG A 45 -15.74 -32.23 31.27
CA ARG A 45 -14.52 -32.92 30.85
C ARG A 45 -13.70 -32.06 29.88
N LEU A 46 -14.34 -31.47 28.86
CA LEU A 46 -13.67 -30.57 27.92
C LEU A 46 -13.09 -29.34 28.61
N ARG A 47 -13.83 -28.70 29.53
CA ARG A 47 -13.29 -27.56 30.30
C ARG A 47 -12.07 -27.95 31.12
N LEU A 48 -12.10 -29.12 31.76
CA LEU A 48 -10.96 -29.61 32.52
C LEU A 48 -9.75 -29.85 31.61
N GLU A 49 -9.96 -30.51 30.46
CA GLU A 49 -8.93 -30.72 29.45
C GLU A 49 -8.32 -29.40 28.97
N PHE A 50 -9.12 -28.38 28.62
CA PHE A 50 -8.61 -27.06 28.24
C PHE A 50 -7.81 -26.35 29.34
N LEU A 51 -8.23 -26.45 30.61
CA LEU A 51 -7.52 -25.82 31.72
C LEU A 51 -6.22 -26.57 32.10
N THR A 52 -6.17 -27.86 31.83
CA THR A 52 -5.03 -28.73 32.17
C THR A 52 -4.06 -28.93 31.01
N SER A 53 -4.49 -28.64 29.78
CA SER A 53 -3.62 -28.59 28.61
C SER A 53 -2.75 -27.34 28.68
N ALA A 54 -1.61 -27.43 29.35
CA ALA A 54 -0.57 -26.42 29.21
C ALA A 54 -0.01 -26.47 27.77
N PRO A 55 0.32 -25.33 27.14
CA PRO A 55 0.95 -25.34 25.83
C PRO A 55 2.31 -26.01 25.94
N GLU A 56 2.48 -27.18 25.31
CA GLU A 56 3.72 -27.98 25.31
C GLU A 56 4.96 -27.20 24.84
N ASN A 57 4.78 -26.04 24.19
CA ASN A 57 5.85 -25.26 23.57
C ASN A 57 6.02 -23.83 24.11
N GLY A 58 5.42 -23.46 25.25
CA GLY A 58 5.63 -22.14 25.85
C GLY A 58 5.19 -20.94 24.98
N ALA A 59 4.50 -21.20 23.86
CA ALA A 59 3.83 -20.18 23.08
C ALA A 59 2.62 -19.69 23.88
N ALA A 60 2.51 -18.37 24.05
CA ALA A 60 1.33 -17.76 24.63
C ALA A 60 0.10 -18.23 23.84
N GLU A 61 -0.93 -18.70 24.54
CA GLU A 61 -2.19 -19.09 23.93
C GLU A 61 -2.85 -17.83 23.34
N GLU A 62 -2.63 -17.58 22.05
CA GLU A 62 -3.20 -16.44 21.37
C GLU A 62 -4.70 -16.67 21.15
N ASN A 63 -5.52 -15.78 21.71
CA ASN A 63 -6.97 -15.85 21.55
C ASN A 63 -7.33 -15.68 20.05
N PRO A 64 -7.99 -16.67 19.42
CA PRO A 64 -8.29 -16.65 17.99
C PRO A 64 -9.22 -15.50 17.59
N VAL A 65 -10.09 -15.03 18.50
CA VAL A 65 -10.96 -13.86 18.27
C VAL A 65 -10.11 -12.59 18.14
N LYS A 66 -9.15 -12.40 19.06
CA LYS A 66 -8.23 -11.26 19.00
C LYS A 66 -7.33 -11.31 17.76
N LEU A 67 -6.89 -12.50 17.37
CA LEU A 67 -6.10 -12.69 16.16
C LEU A 67 -6.91 -12.28 14.92
N LEU A 68 -8.19 -12.66 14.84
CA LEU A 68 -9.07 -12.28 13.74
C LEU A 68 -9.31 -10.76 13.68
N GLU A 69 -9.54 -10.13 14.83
CA GLU A 69 -9.66 -8.67 14.95
C GLU A 69 -8.40 -7.97 14.46
N ASN A 70 -7.22 -8.42 14.91
CA ASN A 70 -5.93 -7.88 14.49
C ASN A 70 -5.71 -8.03 12.98
N LEU A 71 -6.01 -9.22 12.42
CA LEU A 71 -5.90 -9.47 10.98
C LEU A 71 -6.82 -8.53 10.20
N SER A 72 -8.06 -8.34 10.66
CA SER A 72 -9.00 -7.42 10.01
C SER A 72 -8.47 -5.98 10.00
N ALA A 73 -7.91 -5.51 11.12
CA ALA A 73 -7.32 -4.18 11.23
C ALA A 73 -6.09 -4.02 10.31
N ILE A 74 -5.23 -5.04 10.23
CA ILE A 74 -4.08 -5.06 9.33
C ILE A 74 -4.54 -4.99 7.87
N LYS A 75 -5.57 -5.75 7.49
CA LYS A 75 -6.10 -5.75 6.13
C LYS A 75 -6.63 -4.37 5.72
N VAL A 76 -7.34 -3.68 6.61
CA VAL A 76 -7.83 -2.31 6.37
C VAL A 76 -6.67 -1.34 6.20
N ARG A 77 -5.67 -1.37 7.09
CA ARG A 77 -4.49 -0.50 6.99
C ARG A 77 -3.70 -0.74 5.70
N HIS A 78 -3.56 -2.01 5.30
CA HIS A 78 -2.89 -2.37 4.06
C HIS A 78 -3.64 -1.81 2.84
N ALA A 79 -4.97 -1.94 2.78
CA ALA A 79 -5.76 -1.39 1.69
C ALA A 79 -5.64 0.14 1.59
N ALA A 80 -5.68 0.83 2.74
CA ALA A 80 -5.48 2.27 2.79
C ALA A 80 -4.08 2.66 2.28
N LEU A 81 -3.04 1.95 2.72
CA LEU A 81 -1.66 2.21 2.28
C LEU A 81 -1.48 1.97 0.77
N CYS A 82 -2.05 0.89 0.23
CA CYS A 82 -2.02 0.62 -1.21
C CYS A 82 -2.65 1.76 -2.00
N THR A 83 -3.77 2.30 -1.53
CA THR A 83 -4.45 3.43 -2.17
C THR A 83 -3.57 4.68 -2.15
N GLN A 84 -2.99 5.02 -0.99
CA GLN A 84 -2.08 6.17 -0.85
C GLN A 84 -0.86 6.05 -1.77
N VAL A 85 -0.27 4.86 -1.87
CA VAL A 85 0.90 4.63 -2.75
C VAL A 85 0.51 4.82 -4.22
N GLN A 86 -0.68 4.38 -4.62
CA GLN A 86 -1.18 4.58 -5.98
C GLN A 86 -1.42 6.06 -6.29
N GLU A 87 -1.99 6.81 -5.36
CA GLU A 87 -2.18 8.26 -5.47
C GLU A 87 -0.84 8.99 -5.61
N ILE A 88 0.14 8.69 -4.73
CA ILE A 88 1.48 9.28 -4.80
C ILE A 88 2.15 8.94 -6.13
N ALA A 89 2.06 7.69 -6.60
CA ALA A 89 2.64 7.30 -7.88
C ALA A 89 1.99 8.05 -9.07
N ALA A 90 0.68 8.29 -9.00
CA ALA A 90 -0.03 9.08 -10.01
C ALA A 90 0.41 10.55 -9.99
N GLU A 91 0.53 11.15 -8.81
CA GLU A 91 1.01 12.53 -8.64
C GLU A 91 2.47 12.69 -9.08
N GLN A 92 3.35 11.75 -8.72
CA GLN A 92 4.75 11.74 -9.15
C GLN A 92 4.85 11.66 -10.67
N LYS A 93 4.05 10.80 -11.30
CA LYS A 93 3.98 10.70 -12.77
C LYS A 93 3.52 12.02 -13.39
N GLN A 94 2.41 12.58 -12.89
CA GLN A 94 1.88 13.86 -13.38
C GLN A 94 2.89 14.99 -13.23
N SER A 95 3.58 15.05 -12.10
CA SER A 95 4.64 16.05 -11.84
C SER A 95 5.80 15.90 -12.82
N MET A 96 6.29 14.68 -13.02
CA MET A 96 7.35 14.40 -13.99
C MET A 96 6.96 14.74 -15.43
N ASP A 97 5.71 14.44 -15.82
CA ASP A 97 5.20 14.79 -17.14
C ASP A 97 5.09 16.32 -17.32
N SER A 98 4.68 17.04 -16.27
CA SER A 98 4.66 18.51 -16.27
C SER A 98 6.06 19.12 -16.38
N ILE A 99 7.03 18.59 -15.63
CA ILE A 99 8.44 19.04 -15.70
C ILE A 99 8.98 18.82 -17.11
N ARG A 100 8.74 17.64 -17.69
CA ARG A 100 9.16 17.33 -19.06
C ARG A 100 8.58 18.33 -20.06
N ALA A 101 7.28 18.62 -19.98
CA ALA A 101 6.63 19.58 -20.87
C ALA A 101 7.21 21.00 -20.76
N HIS A 102 7.51 21.46 -19.53
CA HIS A 102 8.13 22.76 -19.32
C HIS A 102 9.57 22.82 -19.85
N LEU A 103 10.35 21.76 -19.63
CA LEU A 103 11.72 21.68 -20.13
C LEU A 103 11.74 21.61 -21.66
N ASP A 104 10.90 20.80 -22.31
CA ASP A 104 10.78 20.75 -23.77
C ASP A 104 10.44 22.13 -24.35
N THR A 105 9.48 22.83 -23.75
CA THR A 105 9.12 24.20 -24.17
C THR A 105 10.31 25.15 -24.04
N THR A 106 11.06 25.05 -22.94
CA THR A 106 12.24 25.88 -22.70
C THR A 106 13.35 25.59 -23.71
N VAL A 107 13.61 24.31 -24.01
CA VAL A 107 14.58 23.88 -25.03
C VAL A 107 14.20 24.45 -26.40
N GLN A 108 12.92 24.38 -26.78
CA GLN A 108 12.43 24.95 -28.03
C GLN A 108 12.64 26.47 -28.09
N LEU A 109 12.29 27.21 -27.03
CA LEU A 109 12.48 28.66 -26.97
C LEU A 109 13.96 29.05 -27.07
N VAL A 110 14.83 28.34 -26.36
CA VAL A 110 16.28 28.56 -26.41
C VAL A 110 16.81 28.29 -27.82
N GLN A 111 16.38 27.23 -28.50
CA GLN A 111 16.74 26.96 -29.90
C GLN A 111 16.28 28.07 -30.85
N GLN A 112 15.06 28.61 -30.67
CA GLN A 112 14.58 29.73 -31.48
C GLN A 112 15.41 31.01 -31.29
N LEU A 113 15.78 31.31 -30.04
CA LEU A 113 16.63 32.47 -29.74
C LEU A 113 18.04 32.31 -30.34
N GLN A 114 18.62 31.11 -30.28
CA GLN A 114 19.91 30.80 -30.92
C GLN A 114 19.86 31.01 -32.43
N GLN A 115 18.81 30.51 -33.10
CA GLN A 115 18.61 30.71 -34.54
C GLN A 115 18.44 32.19 -34.91
N THR A 116 17.75 32.96 -34.07
CA THR A 116 17.51 34.40 -34.32
C THR A 116 18.79 35.22 -34.11
N ALA A 117 19.64 34.84 -33.16
CA ALA A 117 20.88 35.54 -32.82
C ALA A 117 22.10 35.08 -33.64
N ASP A 118 21.95 34.06 -34.51
CA ASP A 118 23.03 33.43 -35.30
C ASP A 118 24.21 32.96 -34.43
N ILE A 119 23.90 32.37 -33.27
CA ILE A 119 24.90 31.87 -32.31
C ILE A 119 25.03 30.36 -32.47
N GLU A 120 26.20 29.89 -32.92
CA GLU A 120 26.56 28.47 -32.90
C GLU A 120 26.97 28.03 -31.49
N ILE A 121 26.18 27.14 -30.88
CA ILE A 121 26.53 26.52 -29.59
C ILE A 121 27.18 25.16 -29.83
N PRO A 122 28.26 24.81 -29.11
CA PRO A 122 28.85 23.49 -29.19
C PRO A 122 27.84 22.37 -28.87
N PRO A 123 28.02 21.17 -29.43
CA PRO A 123 27.14 20.04 -29.20
C PRO A 123 27.11 19.65 -27.72
N LEU A 124 25.96 19.10 -27.29
CA LEU A 124 25.78 18.63 -25.91
C LEU A 124 26.91 17.67 -25.51
N THR A 125 27.41 17.87 -24.30
CA THR A 125 28.34 16.92 -23.68
C THR A 125 27.62 15.60 -23.39
N LYS A 126 28.39 14.51 -23.26
CA LYS A 126 27.84 13.18 -22.99
C LYS A 126 26.93 13.14 -21.76
N MET A 127 27.30 13.88 -20.70
CA MET A 127 26.52 13.96 -19.46
C MET A 127 25.18 14.69 -19.66
N GLU A 128 25.17 15.74 -20.50
CA GLU A 128 23.94 16.48 -20.83
C GLU A 128 23.02 15.64 -21.71
N GLN A 129 23.57 14.86 -22.64
CA GLN A 129 22.79 13.93 -23.46
C GLN A 129 22.16 12.83 -22.60
N GLU A 130 22.93 12.21 -21.70
CA GLU A 130 22.42 11.20 -20.76
C GLU A 130 21.31 11.77 -19.86
N SER A 131 21.44 13.04 -19.44
CA SER A 131 20.42 13.73 -18.64
C SER A 131 19.15 14.03 -19.44
N ALA A 132 19.30 14.43 -20.71
CA ALA A 132 18.17 14.65 -21.61
C ALA A 132 17.42 13.34 -21.91
N ASP A 133 18.15 12.25 -22.13
CA ASP A 133 17.57 10.92 -22.37
C ASP A 133 16.84 10.38 -21.13
N PHE A 134 17.43 10.56 -19.94
CA PHE A 134 16.78 10.21 -18.67
C PHE A 134 15.46 10.95 -18.46
N LEU A 135 15.42 12.23 -18.84
CA LEU A 135 14.22 13.06 -18.76
C LEU A 135 13.27 12.85 -19.93
N GLY A 136 13.71 12.17 -21.01
CA GLY A 136 12.93 11.94 -22.23
C GLY A 136 12.70 13.19 -23.07
N LEU A 137 13.65 14.12 -23.09
CA LEU A 137 13.54 15.40 -23.81
C LEU A 137 13.98 15.25 -25.28
N SER A 138 13.32 15.97 -26.19
CA SER A 138 13.70 15.99 -27.61
C SER A 138 14.65 17.16 -27.90
N VAL A 139 15.96 16.91 -27.82
CA VAL A 139 16.98 17.90 -28.18
C VAL A 139 17.45 17.67 -29.61
N ASN A 140 17.10 18.60 -30.52
CA ASN A 140 17.59 18.60 -31.89
C ASN A 140 19.12 18.77 -31.91
N GLN A 141 19.83 17.74 -32.37
CA GLN A 141 21.26 17.81 -32.64
C GLN A 141 21.46 18.63 -33.91
N ASN A 142 21.61 19.96 -33.79
CA ASN A 142 22.02 20.78 -34.92
C ASN A 142 23.39 20.30 -35.40
N THR A 143 23.38 19.52 -36.49
CA THR A 143 24.56 18.98 -37.15
C THR A 143 25.05 20.06 -38.12
N ALA A 144 26.01 20.87 -37.70
CA ALA A 144 26.79 21.68 -38.63
C ALA A 144 28.10 20.95 -38.90
N GLU A 145 28.18 20.31 -40.06
CA GLU A 145 29.43 19.81 -40.61
C GLU A 145 30.46 20.94 -40.65
N VAL A 146 31.61 20.71 -40.03
CA VAL A 146 32.78 21.59 -40.13
C VAL A 146 33.23 21.62 -41.59
N ARG A 147 32.94 22.70 -42.30
CA ARG A 147 33.51 22.99 -43.63
C ARG A 147 34.84 23.74 -43.42
N PRO A 148 36.00 23.21 -43.82
CA PRO A 148 37.28 23.88 -43.60
C PRO A 148 37.42 25.05 -44.59
N PHE A 149 37.27 26.28 -44.10
CA PHE A 149 37.61 27.47 -44.87
C PHE A 149 39.12 27.69 -44.84
N ALA A 150 39.74 27.68 -46.02
CA ALA A 150 41.16 27.87 -46.18
C ALA A 150 41.58 29.35 -46.06
N ARG A 151 42.62 29.57 -45.25
CA ARG A 151 43.73 30.54 -45.38
C ARG A 151 43.43 32.04 -45.27
N ALA A 152 44.00 32.65 -44.22
CA ALA A 152 45.00 33.73 -44.37
C ALA A 152 45.88 33.84 -43.12
N LYS A 153 47.21 33.78 -43.32
CA LYS A 153 48.21 34.19 -42.33
C LYS A 153 48.25 35.72 -42.31
N MET A 154 48.11 36.33 -41.14
CA MET A 154 48.64 37.66 -40.88
C MET A 154 49.11 37.71 -39.42
N SER A 155 50.39 38.05 -39.25
CA SER A 155 51.11 38.04 -37.99
C SER A 155 50.97 39.35 -37.21
N LEU A 156 51.08 39.20 -35.88
CA LEU A 156 51.58 40.16 -34.88
C LEU A 156 50.57 41.08 -34.18
N HIS A 157 50.32 40.83 -32.89
CA HIS A 157 50.56 41.75 -31.76
C HIS A 157 49.98 41.17 -30.45
N THR A 158 50.81 41.22 -29.41
CA THR A 158 50.60 40.92 -27.99
C THR A 158 49.32 41.51 -27.37
N GLY A 159 48.56 40.73 -26.62
CA GLY A 159 47.49 41.27 -25.78
C GLY A 159 46.77 40.17 -25.01
N ALA A 160 47.04 40.09 -23.71
CA ALA A 160 46.32 39.23 -22.80
C ALA A 160 44.91 39.78 -22.59
N GLU A 161 43.88 39.06 -23.01
CA GLU A 161 42.51 39.32 -22.55
C GLU A 161 41.81 38.03 -22.14
N ARG A 162 41.22 38.11 -20.96
CA ARG A 162 40.53 37.07 -20.22
C ARG A 162 39.36 36.54 -21.03
N THR A 163 39.27 35.22 -21.13
CA THR A 163 38.03 34.53 -21.48
C THR A 163 37.11 34.59 -20.27
N GLU A 164 36.16 35.52 -20.30
CA GLU A 164 35.05 35.57 -19.35
C GLU A 164 34.05 34.49 -19.75
N LYS A 165 34.32 33.26 -19.29
CA LYS A 165 33.33 32.18 -19.29
C LYS A 165 32.40 32.41 -18.12
N LEU A 166 31.23 33.01 -18.37
CA LEU A 166 30.11 32.98 -17.43
C LEU A 166 29.57 31.54 -17.38
N PHE A 167 30.29 30.66 -16.69
CA PHE A 167 29.75 29.39 -16.25
C PHE A 167 28.73 29.65 -15.15
N LEU A 168 27.57 29.01 -15.24
CA LEU A 168 26.54 28.99 -14.20
C LEU A 168 27.04 28.39 -12.87
N THR A 169 28.28 27.90 -12.82
CA THR A 169 28.96 27.46 -11.60
C THR A 169 29.39 28.60 -10.68
N ASP A 170 29.40 29.85 -11.15
CA ASP A 170 29.75 31.04 -10.33
C ASP A 170 28.53 31.77 -9.73
N VAL A 171 27.30 31.40 -10.11
CA VAL A 171 26.07 32.04 -9.59
C VAL A 171 25.51 31.29 -8.38
N ILE A 172 25.65 29.96 -8.44
CA ILE A 172 25.20 28.89 -7.56
C ILE A 172 26.21 28.30 -6.55
N PRO A 173 26.51 28.84 -5.34
CA PRO A 173 27.44 28.13 -4.44
C PRO A 173 26.96 26.68 -4.22
N TRP A 174 27.86 25.69 -4.31
CA TRP A 174 27.50 24.28 -4.13
C TRP A 174 26.78 24.02 -2.81
N ASN A 175 27.11 24.83 -1.80
CA ASN A 175 26.43 24.84 -0.50
C ASN A 175 24.96 25.24 -0.60
N THR A 176 24.59 26.14 -1.51
CA THR A 176 23.21 26.56 -1.74
C THR A 176 22.42 25.47 -2.47
N ILE A 177 23.03 24.79 -3.45
CA ILE A 177 22.40 23.62 -4.11
C ILE A 177 22.19 22.50 -3.09
N TYR A 178 23.22 22.20 -2.29
CA TYR A 178 23.13 21.22 -1.21
C TYR A 178 22.07 21.62 -0.17
N ALA A 179 21.98 22.89 0.21
CA ALA A 179 20.95 23.40 1.11
C ALA A 179 19.53 23.25 0.53
N ILE A 180 19.34 23.49 -0.77
CA ILE A 180 18.04 23.31 -1.43
C ILE A 180 17.65 21.82 -1.43
N VAL A 181 18.58 20.93 -1.78
CA VAL A 181 18.33 19.48 -1.77
C VAL A 181 18.03 18.98 -0.35
N CYS A 182 18.79 19.43 0.65
CA CYS A 182 18.53 19.13 2.05
C CYS A 182 17.19 19.69 2.53
N ALA A 183 16.82 20.91 2.14
CA ALA A 183 15.53 21.50 2.49
C ALA A 183 14.36 20.71 1.88
N LEU A 184 14.47 20.29 0.61
CA LEU A 184 13.46 19.45 -0.03
C LEU A 184 13.34 18.08 0.66
N LEU A 185 14.47 17.47 1.02
CA LEU A 185 14.49 16.21 1.80
C LEU A 185 13.85 16.38 3.18
N LEU A 186 14.12 17.48 3.89
CA LEU A 186 13.51 17.76 5.19
C LEU A 186 12.02 18.05 5.08
N ILE A 187 11.56 18.73 4.02
CA ILE A 187 10.14 18.95 3.75
C ILE A 187 9.42 17.62 3.50
N VAL A 188 10.02 16.72 2.72
CA VAL A 188 9.47 15.38 2.48
C VAL A 188 9.42 14.57 3.77
N GLN A 189 10.49 14.59 4.57
CA GLN A 189 10.53 13.91 5.88
C GLN A 189 9.51 14.48 6.87
N PHE A 190 9.34 15.80 6.91
CA PHE A 190 8.35 16.47 7.75
C PHE A 190 6.92 16.15 7.31
N TYR A 191 6.66 16.13 5.99
CA TYR A 191 5.37 15.73 5.45
C TYR A 191 5.02 14.29 5.82
N VAL A 192 5.98 13.37 5.70
CA VAL A 192 5.81 11.96 6.10
C VAL A 192 5.58 11.83 7.61
N SER A 193 6.30 12.57 8.46
CA SER A 193 6.09 12.57 9.91
C SER A 193 4.74 13.15 10.34
N CYS A 194 4.35 14.32 9.81
CA CYS A 194 3.04 14.92 10.09
C CYS A 194 1.89 14.07 9.56
N HIS A 195 2.09 13.36 8.44
CA HIS A 195 1.09 12.43 7.93
C HIS A 195 0.99 11.21 8.86
N SER A 196 2.11 10.64 9.32
CA SER A 196 2.15 9.51 10.26
C SER A 196 1.44 9.79 11.60
N GLU A 197 1.56 11.03 12.11
CA GLU A 197 0.96 11.43 13.40
C GLU A 197 -0.57 11.59 13.34
N LYS A 198 -1.14 11.85 12.15
CA LYS A 198 -2.59 11.94 11.93
C LYS A 198 -3.32 10.58 11.93
N TYR A 199 -2.61 9.45 11.86
CA TYR A 199 -3.21 8.09 11.89
C TYR A 199 -2.94 7.35 13.21
N LYS A 200 -2.53 8.08 14.25
CA LYS A 200 -2.22 7.52 15.57
C LYS A 200 -3.26 7.85 16.66
N ALA A 201 -4.43 8.37 16.29
CA ALA A 201 -5.59 8.59 17.16
C ALA A 201 -6.67 7.52 16.92
#